data_AF-A0A428ZE70-F1
#
_entry.id   AF-A0A428ZE70-F1
#
_cell.length_a   1.000
_cell.length_b   1.000
_cell.length_c   1.000
_cell.angle_alpha   90.00
_cell.angle_beta   90.00
_cell.angle_gamma   90.00
#
_symmetry.space_group_name_H-M   'P 1'
#
loop_
_entity.id
_entity.type
_entity.pdbx_description
1 polymer ?
#
loop_
_entity_poly.entity_id
_entity_poly.type
_entity_poly.pdbx_seq_one_letter_code
_entity_poly.pdbx_strand_id
1 'polypeptide(L)' 'MRTSLSSSYSVRQAAWILGVAPSAVSRSIRLGTLRTVGRHGRRVVPASVLVKLLGEPLENSPGARHDD' A
#
# COMPACT_ATOMS: atom_id res chain seq x y z
N MET A 1 -21.13 -6.25 -3.14
CA MET A 1 -20.03 -7.24 -3.20
C MET A 1 -18.94 -6.83 -2.22
N ARG A 2 -18.81 -7.50 -1.07
CA ARG A 2 -17.71 -7.27 -0.14
C ARG A 2 -16.54 -8.12 -0.64
N THR A 3 -15.48 -7.50 -1.15
CA THR A 3 -14.25 -8.23 -1.47
C THR A 3 -13.70 -8.81 -0.17
N SER A 4 -13.67 -10.14 -0.06
CA SER A 4 -13.06 -10.83 1.07
C SER A 4 -11.59 -10.38 1.12
N LEU A 5 -11.25 -9.50 2.06
CA LEU A 5 -9.90 -9.01 2.19
C LEU A 5 -9.02 -10.17 2.69
N SER A 6 -8.36 -10.87 1.75
CA SER A 6 -7.33 -11.84 2.11
C SER A 6 -6.30 -11.13 2.99
N SER A 7 -5.85 -11.77 4.07
CA SER A 7 -4.88 -11.18 5.01
C SER A 7 -3.58 -10.71 4.31
N SER A 8 -3.28 -11.25 3.12
CA SER A 8 -2.14 -10.82 2.31
C SER A 8 -2.43 -10.94 0.81
N TYR A 9 -1.81 -10.05 0.03
CA TYR A 9 -1.91 -9.95 -1.43
C TYR A 9 -0.56 -10.11 -2.10
N SER A 10 -0.56 -10.65 -3.32
CA SER A 10 0.61 -10.59 -4.19
C SER A 10 0.83 -9.17 -4.72
N VAL A 11 2.04 -8.89 -5.25
CA VAL A 11 2.36 -7.61 -5.90
C VAL A 11 1.35 -7.26 -7.01
N ARG A 12 0.92 -8.24 -7.81
CA ARG A 12 -0.05 -8.02 -8.88
C ARG A 12 -1.44 -7.66 -8.34
N GLN A 13 -1.89 -8.33 -7.28
CA GLN A 13 -3.18 -8.01 -6.66
C GLN A 13 -3.15 -6.64 -5.97
N ALA A 14 -2.06 -6.31 -5.27
CA ALA A 14 -1.85 -4.99 -4.67
C ALA A 14 -1.86 -3.90 -5.75
N ALA A 15 -1.20 -4.13 -6.89
CA ALA A 15 -1.18 -3.20 -8.01
C ALA A 15 -2.58 -2.96 -8.59
N TRP A 16 -3.37 -4.03 -8.74
CA TRP A 16 -4.76 -3.92 -9.19
C TRP A 16 -5.63 -3.13 -8.21
N ILE A 17 -5.50 -3.39 -6.90
CA ILE A 17 -6.23 -2.68 -5.85
C ILE A 17 -5.86 -1.19 -5.80
N LEU A 18 -4.57 -0.87 -5.99
CA LEU A 18 -4.07 0.51 -5.98
C LEU A 18 -4.27 1.23 -7.33
N GLY A 19 -4.70 0.54 -8.38
CA GLY A 19 -4.84 1.11 -9.73
C GLY A 19 -3.51 1.50 -10.38
N VAL A 20 -2.39 0.90 -9.97
CA VAL A 20 -1.05 1.23 -10.48
C VAL A 20 -0.40 0.05 -11.20
N ALA A 21 0.67 0.32 -11.95
CA ALA A 21 1.45 -0.74 -12.58
C ALA A 21 2.16 -1.64 -11.53
N PRO A 22 2.28 -2.96 -11.75
CA PRO A 22 3.03 -3.86 -10.86
C PRO A 22 4.47 -3.41 -10.61
N SER A 23 5.12 -2.83 -11.63
CA SER A 23 6.47 -2.27 -11.53
C SER A 23 6.57 -1.10 -10.55
N ALA A 24 5.50 -0.30 -10.42
CA ALA A 24 5.43 0.79 -9.44
C ALA A 24 5.38 0.21 -8.01
N VAL A 25 4.57 -0.82 -7.78
CA VAL A 25 4.53 -1.53 -6.50
C VAL A 25 5.89 -2.17 -6.18
N SER A 26 6.53 -2.85 -7.13
CA SER A 26 7.87 -3.41 -6.95
C SER A 26 8.91 -2.33 -6.63
N ARG A 27 8.81 -1.15 -7.24
CA ARG A 27 9.67 -0.01 -6.92
C ARG A 27 9.43 0.47 -5.51
N SER A 28 8.18 0.65 -5.07
CA SER A 28 7.86 1.08 -3.71
C SER A 28 8.33 0.08 -2.64
N ILE A 29 8.27 -1.21 -2.95
CA ILE A 29 8.83 -2.26 -2.08
C ILE A 29 10.36 -2.11 -1.99
N ARG A 30 11.03 -1.91 -3.13
CA ARG A 30 12.50 -1.75 -3.18
C ARG A 30 12.96 -0.47 -2.48
N LEU A 31 12.17 0.60 -2.56
CA LEU A 31 12.41 1.87 -1.89
C LEU A 31 12.00 1.87 -0.41
N GLY A 32 11.38 0.79 0.09
CA GLY A 32 10.93 0.69 1.48
C GLY A 32 9.67 1.50 1.80
N THR A 33 9.07 2.18 0.83
CA THR A 33 7.81 2.93 1.00
C THR A 33 6.61 2.02 1.14
N LEU A 34 6.68 0.78 0.60
CA LEU A 34 5.63 -0.23 0.75
C LEU A 34 6.15 -1.45 1.52
N ARG A 35 5.67 -1.60 2.76
CA ARG A 35 6.10 -2.67 3.66
C ARG A 35 5.53 -4.02 3.19
N THR A 36 6.42 -4.96 2.85
CA THR A 36 6.08 -6.36 2.55
C THR A 36 6.49 -7.29 3.67
N VAL A 37 5.74 -8.37 3.84
CA VAL A 37 6.09 -9.46 4.77
C VAL A 37 6.43 -10.72 3.99
N GLY A 38 7.38 -11.49 4.51
CA GLY A 38 7.66 -12.84 4.02
C GLY A 38 6.63 -13.80 4.59
N ARG A 39 5.77 -14.39 3.75
CA ARG A 39 4.82 -15.43 4.16
C ARG A 39 5.07 -16.68 3.31
N HIS A 40 5.36 -17.81 3.96
CA HIS A 40 5.72 -19.07 3.27
C HIS A 40 6.82 -18.92 2.21
N GLY A 41 7.89 -18.16 2.53
CA GLY A 41 9.00 -17.92 1.61
C GLY A 41 8.70 -16.96 0.44
N ARG A 42 7.52 -16.33 0.40
CA ARG A 42 7.14 -15.36 -0.64
C ARG A 42 6.94 -13.96 -0.05
N ARG A 43 7.37 -12.91 -0.76
CA ARG A 43 7.05 -11.52 -0.39
C ARG A 43 5.62 -11.20 -0.78
N VAL A 44 4.81 -10.88 0.23
CA VAL A 44 3.41 -10.50 0.07
C VAL A 44 3.15 -9.13 0.70
N VAL A 45 2.18 -8.42 0.18
CA VAL A 45 1.69 -7.13 0.68
C VAL A 45 0.54 -7.40 1.65
N PRO A 46 0.67 -7.08 2.95
CA PRO A 46 -0.41 -7.25 3.90
C PRO A 46 -1.61 -6.37 3.56
N ALA A 47 -2.84 -6.87 3.78
CA ALA A 47 -4.05 -6.08 3.58
C ALA A 47 -4.07 -4.80 4.43
N SER A 48 -3.57 -4.85 5.67
CA SER A 48 -3.49 -3.69 6.55
C SER A 48 -2.63 -2.56 6.00
N VAL A 49 -1.61 -2.88 5.19
CA VAL A 49 -0.77 -1.86 4.54
C VAL A 49 -1.54 -1.18 3.41
N LEU A 50 -2.31 -1.95 2.62
CA LEU A 50 -3.18 -1.38 1.60
C LEU A 50 -4.30 -0.54 2.19
N VAL A 51 -4.94 -0.99 3.27
CA VAL A 51 -5.98 -0.22 3.97
C VAL A 51 -5.41 1.07 4.54
N LYS A 52 -4.18 1.09 5.07
CA LYS A 52 -3.52 2.34 5.46
C LYS A 52 -3.28 3.27 4.27
N LEU A 53 -2.82 2.74 3.14
CA LEU A 53 -2.58 3.54 1.93
C LEU A 53 -3.86 4.10 1.28
N LEU A 54 -4.98 3.38 1.43
CA LEU A 54 -6.29 3.76 0.85
C LEU A 54 -7.15 4.55 1.83
N GLY A 55 -6.94 4.36 3.13
CA GLY A 55 -7.68 5.01 4.22
C GLY A 55 -7.01 6.28 4.74
N GLU A 56 -5.70 6.44 4.51
CA GLU A 56 -5.06 7.75 4.61
C GLU A 56 -5.34 8.51 3.32
N PRO A 57 -6.06 9.65 3.33
CA PRO A 57 -5.76 10.65 2.34
C PRO A 57 -4.28 10.98 2.58
N LEU A 58 -3.42 10.82 1.57
CA LEU A 58 -2.11 11.44 1.62
C LEU A 58 -2.39 12.93 1.84
N GLU A 59 -2.33 13.38 3.09
CA GLU A 59 -2.41 14.78 3.47
C GLU A 59 -1.13 15.42 2.95
N ASN A 60 -1.12 15.67 1.65
CA ASN A 60 -0.23 16.62 1.04
C ASN A 60 -0.81 18.00 1.30
N SER A 61 -0.82 18.42 2.56
CA SER A 61 -1.04 19.81 2.96
C SER A 61 0.34 20.44 3.13
N PRO A 62 0.87 21.18 2.13
CA PRO A 62 2.02 22.02 2.37
C PRO A 62 1.57 23.17 3.28
N GLY A 63 2.04 23.15 4.53
CA GLY A 63 2.11 24.26 5.47
C GLY A 63 0.99 25.32 5.45
N ALA A 64 0.17 25.33 6.49
CA ALA A 64 -0.40 26.57 6.99
C ALA A 64 -0.07 26.68 8.48
N ARG A 65 0.80 27.64 8.78
CA ARG A 65 1.19 28.07 10.12
C ARG A 65 -0.08 28.36 10.93
N HIS A 66 -0.13 27.83 12.15
CA HIS A 66 -1.09 28.26 13.16
C HIS A 66 -0.37 29.25 14.06
N ASP A 67 -0.43 30.52 13.68
CA ASP A 67 -0.11 31.67 14.52
C ASP A 67 -1.42 32.46 14.66
N ASP A 68 -2.05 32.40 15.84
CA ASP A 68 -2.89 33.44 16.47
C ASP A 68 -3.19 33.05 17.93
#